data_AF-A0A6H0KQH3-F1
#
_entry.id   AF-A0A6H0KQH3-F1
#
_cell.length_a   1.000
_cell.length_b   1.000
_cell.length_c   1.000
_cell.angle_alpha   90.00
_cell.angle_beta   90.00
_cell.angle_gamma   90.00
#
_symmetry.space_group_name_H-M   'P 1'
#
loop_
_entity.id
_entity.type
_entity.pdbx_description
1 polymer ?
#
loop_
_entity_poly.entity_id
_entity_poly.type
_entity_poly.pdbx_seq_one_letter_code
_entity_poly.pdbx_strand_id
1 'polypeptide(L)'
;MERVLTELTPECEVTARMYAQGYEKKEIASMKCRALSTINNQLQEAFRILRIRNGRELATMFYERMTGMKFTMDFSPVARSAVACCFLCLFSFSLYHEQSDMRRARRTRVETIERVRRSE
;
A
#
# COMPACT_ATOMS: atom_id res chain seq x y z
N MET A 1 6.93 18.68 -13.69
CA MET A 1 6.71 17.22 -13.56
C MET A 1 7.00 16.62 -14.93
N GLU A 2 7.97 15.71 -15.03
CA GLU A 2 8.27 15.06 -16.31
C GLU A 2 7.11 14.17 -16.75
N ARG A 3 6.86 14.13 -18.07
CA ARG A 3 5.83 13.26 -18.65
C ARG A 3 6.40 11.85 -18.77
N VAL A 4 5.67 10.89 -18.23
CA VAL A 4 6.06 9.47 -18.15
C VAL A 4 5.39 8.67 -19.27
N LEU A 5 4.13 9.02 -19.58
CA LEU A 5 3.34 8.38 -20.62
C LEU A 5 3.16 9.37 -21.77
N THR A 6 4.23 9.60 -22.54
CA THR A 6 4.27 10.61 -23.60
C THR A 6 3.33 10.30 -24.77
N GLU A 7 2.85 9.07 -24.91
CA GLU A 7 1.86 8.67 -25.92
C GLU A 7 0.45 9.20 -25.60
N LEU A 8 0.20 9.57 -24.34
CA LEU A 8 -1.09 10.08 -23.89
C LEU A 8 -1.17 11.60 -23.98
N THR A 9 -2.39 12.09 -24.15
CA THR A 9 -2.67 13.52 -23.93
C THR A 9 -2.41 13.86 -22.46
N PRO A 10 -2.00 15.09 -22.14
CA PRO A 10 -1.64 15.47 -20.77
C PRO A 10 -2.79 15.26 -19.79
N GLU A 11 -4.03 15.52 -20.20
CA GLU A 11 -5.20 15.28 -19.36
C GLU A 11 -5.43 13.81 -19.05
N CYS A 12 -5.23 12.95 -20.06
CA CYS A 12 -5.40 11.50 -19.95
C CYS A 12 -4.25 10.87 -19.14
N GLU A 13 -3.03 11.35 -19.31
CA GLU A 13 -1.86 10.95 -18.52
C GLU A 13 -2.10 11.20 -17.02
N VAL A 14 -2.64 12.37 -16.65
CA VAL A 14 -2.96 12.67 -15.24
C VAL A 14 -3.98 11.68 -14.68
N THR A 15 -5.03 11.37 -15.43
CA THR A 15 -6.05 10.39 -15.02
C THR A 15 -5.45 8.98 -14.89
N ALA A 16 -4.65 8.55 -15.87
CA ALA A 16 -3.99 7.25 -15.86
C ALA A 16 -2.99 7.12 -14.70
N ARG A 17 -2.26 8.19 -14.38
CA ARG A 17 -1.35 8.25 -13.24
C ARG A 17 -2.08 8.10 -11.90
N MET A 18 -3.16 8.86 -11.69
CA MET A 18 -3.96 8.72 -10.48
C MET A 18 -4.50 7.29 -10.34
N TYR A 19 -4.98 6.71 -11.44
CA TYR A 19 -5.46 5.33 -11.42
C TYR A 19 -4.35 4.31 -11.15
N ALA A 20 -3.15 4.50 -11.71
CA ALA A 20 -1.97 3.67 -11.45
C ALA A 20 -1.48 3.72 -10.00
N GLN A 21 -1.69 4.87 -9.32
CA GLN A 21 -1.38 5.05 -7.90
C GLN A 21 -2.39 4.37 -6.97
N GLY A 22 -3.52 3.89 -7.50
CA GLY A 22 -4.53 3.15 -6.74
C GLY A 22 -5.79 3.94 -6.40
N TYR A 23 -5.95 5.18 -6.88
CA TYR A 23 -7.19 5.94 -6.69
C TYR A 23 -8.37 5.29 -7.43
N GLU A 24 -9.53 5.24 -6.78
CA GLU A 24 -10.74 4.77 -7.42
C GLU A 24 -11.24 5.77 -8.47
N LYS A 25 -11.92 5.27 -9.50
CA LYS A 25 -12.46 6.13 -10.58
C LYS A 25 -13.41 7.21 -10.06
N LYS A 26 -14.16 6.92 -8.98
CA LYS A 26 -15.05 7.87 -8.31
C LYS A 26 -14.28 8.98 -7.60
N GLU A 27 -13.19 8.62 -6.93
CA GLU A 27 -12.29 9.58 -6.27
C GLU A 27 -11.62 10.48 -7.31
N ILE A 28 -11.12 9.91 -8.41
CA ILE A 28 -10.52 10.67 -9.51
C ILE A 28 -11.54 11.64 -10.13
N ALA A 29 -12.78 11.19 -10.33
CA ALA A 29 -13.86 12.02 -10.83
C ALA A 29 -14.16 13.19 -9.89
N SER A 30 -14.20 12.93 -8.58
CA SER A 30 -14.38 13.96 -7.55
C SER A 30 -13.23 14.97 -7.52
N MET A 31 -11.98 14.49 -7.48
CA MET A 31 -10.78 15.33 -7.47
C MET A 31 -10.63 16.20 -8.72
N LYS A 32 -11.00 15.68 -9.89
CA LYS A 32 -10.95 16.42 -11.16
C LYS A 32 -12.20 17.25 -11.43
N CYS A 33 -13.23 17.16 -10.57
CA CYS A 33 -14.56 17.73 -10.79
C CYS A 33 -15.14 17.37 -12.18
N ARG A 34 -15.01 16.10 -12.58
CA ARG A 34 -15.51 15.59 -13.86
C ARG A 34 -16.49 14.45 -13.64
N ALA A 35 -17.35 14.19 -14.62
CA ALA A 35 -18.25 13.05 -14.59
C ALA A 35 -17.48 11.73 -14.58
N LEU A 36 -18.02 10.72 -13.91
CA LEU A 36 -17.43 9.37 -13.85
C LEU A 36 -17.29 8.74 -15.25
N SER A 37 -18.23 9.01 -16.15
CA SER A 37 -18.19 8.56 -17.55
C SER A 37 -16.99 9.15 -18.30
N THR A 38 -16.67 10.42 -18.08
CA THR A 38 -15.49 11.07 -18.65
C THR A 38 -14.21 10.39 -18.19
N ILE A 39 -14.07 10.11 -16.89
CA ILE A 39 -12.91 9.40 -16.35
C ILE A 39 -12.82 7.98 -16.92
N ASN A 40 -13.93 7.27 -17.02
CA ASN A 40 -13.98 5.94 -17.65
C ASN A 40 -13.51 5.98 -19.11
N ASN A 41 -14.00 6.93 -19.90
CA ASN A 41 -13.61 7.08 -21.30
C ASN A 41 -12.12 7.41 -21.44
N GLN A 42 -11.59 8.31 -20.58
CA GLN A 42 -10.16 8.61 -20.56
C GLN A 42 -9.33 7.36 -20.24
N LEU A 43 -9.74 6.54 -19.26
CA LEU A 43 -9.02 5.30 -18.94
C LEU A 43 -9.12 4.25 -20.04
N GLN A 44 -10.29 4.10 -20.68
CA GLN A 44 -10.44 3.19 -21.83
C GLN A 44 -9.56 3.62 -23.00
N GLU A 45 -9.50 4.92 -23.27
CA GLU A 45 -8.64 5.48 -24.30
C GLU A 45 -7.16 5.28 -23.95
N ALA A 46 -6.79 5.46 -22.68
CA ALA A 46 -5.44 5.16 -22.21
C ALA A 46 -5.07 3.69 -22.42
N PHE A 47 -5.97 2.77 -22.09
CA PHE A 47 -5.77 1.33 -22.30
C PHE A 47 -5.62 1.00 -23.79
N ARG A 48 -6.41 1.65 -24.65
CA ARG A 48 -6.35 1.48 -26.10
C ARG A 48 -5.00 1.96 -26.68
N ILE A 49 -4.57 3.16 -26.32
CA ILE A 49 -3.32 3.77 -26.81
C ILE A 49 -2.10 2.99 -26.30
N LEU A 50 -2.06 2.69 -25.01
CA LEU A 50 -0.94 1.95 -24.39
C LEU A 50 -0.98 0.44 -24.68
N ARG A 51 -2.03 -0.05 -25.36
CA ARG A 51 -2.25 -1.47 -25.71
C ARG A 51 -2.24 -2.41 -24.50
N ILE A 52 -2.76 -1.94 -23.37
CA ILE A 52 -2.88 -2.70 -22.12
C ILE A 52 -4.33 -3.11 -21.88
N ARG A 53 -4.53 -4.21 -21.17
CA ARG A 53 -5.85 -4.78 -20.91
C ARG A 53 -6.35 -4.54 -19.50
N ASN A 54 -5.43 -4.27 -18.57
CA ASN A 54 -5.75 -4.21 -17.14
C ASN A 54 -5.07 -3.02 -16.45
N GLY A 55 -5.70 -2.51 -15.39
CA GLY A 55 -5.11 -1.50 -14.50
C GLY A 55 -3.81 -1.97 -13.84
N ARG A 56 -3.66 -3.28 -13.60
CA ARG A 56 -2.40 -3.87 -13.11
C ARG A 56 -1.24 -3.68 -14.08
N GLU A 57 -1.48 -3.87 -15.37
CA GLU A 57 -0.47 -3.65 -16.41
C GLU A 57 -0.13 -2.16 -16.51
N LEU A 58 -1.14 -1.28 -16.39
CA LEU A 58 -0.91 0.17 -16.34
C LEU A 58 0.01 0.56 -15.18
N ALA A 59 -0.28 0.06 -13.98
CA ALA A 59 0.52 0.37 -12.79
C ALA A 59 1.96 -0.12 -12.97
N THR A 60 2.14 -1.36 -13.43
CA THR A 60 3.46 -1.95 -13.67
C THR A 60 4.24 -1.12 -14.69
N MET A 61 3.64 -0.84 -15.86
CA MET A 61 4.27 0.00 -16.89
C MET A 61 4.62 1.39 -16.38
N PHE A 62 3.75 2.01 -15.59
CA PHE A 62 3.99 3.33 -15.02
C PHE A 62 5.19 3.31 -14.07
N TYR A 63 5.29 2.32 -13.18
CA TYR A 63 6.42 2.17 -12.26
C TYR A 63 7.73 1.85 -12.99
N GLU A 64 7.69 0.98 -14.00
CA GLU A 64 8.87 0.66 -14.81
C GLU A 64 9.42 1.90 -15.52
N ARG A 65 8.56 2.74 -16.08
CA ARG A 65 8.97 3.99 -16.74
C ARG A 65 9.46 5.04 -15.74
N MET A 66 8.87 5.11 -14.55
CA MET A 66 9.30 6.04 -13.49
C MET A 66 10.66 5.68 -12.90
N THR A 67 10.94 4.38 -12.70
CA THR A 67 12.15 3.90 -12.02
C THR A 67 13.27 3.49 -12.97
N GLY A 68 12.96 3.30 -14.27
CA GLY A 68 13.90 2.76 -15.25
C GLY A 68 14.27 1.29 -15.01
N MET A 69 13.61 0.63 -14.06
CA MET A 69 13.86 -0.76 -13.69
C MET A 69 12.65 -1.61 -14.05
N LYS A 70 12.88 -2.80 -14.61
CA LYS A 70 11.81 -3.79 -14.80
C LYS A 70 11.30 -4.25 -13.44
N PHE A 71 10.03 -4.02 -13.15
CA PHE A 71 9.43 -4.36 -11.88
C PHE A 71 8.99 -5.83 -11.91
N THR A 72 9.94 -6.74 -11.69
CA THR A 72 9.64 -8.17 -11.59
C THR A 72 9.37 -8.51 -10.12
N MET A 73 8.14 -8.89 -9.77
CA MET A 73 7.83 -9.50 -8.46
C MET A 73 8.28 -10.99 -8.37
N ASP A 74 9.17 -11.41 -9.26
CA ASP A 74 9.82 -12.71 -9.25
C ASP A 74 10.94 -12.73 -8.21
N PHE A 75 10.55 -12.46 -6.96
CA PHE A 75 11.39 -12.73 -5.82
C PHE A 75 11.61 -14.25 -5.75
N SER A 76 12.88 -14.65 -5.73
CA SER A 76 13.27 -16.03 -5.44
C SER A 76 12.47 -16.56 -4.24
N PRO A 77 12.06 -17.84 -4.23
CA PRO A 77 11.39 -18.44 -3.07
C PRO A 77 12.16 -18.19 -1.77
N VAL A 78 13.50 -18.07 -1.85
CA VAL A 78 14.37 -17.69 -0.73
C VAL A 78 14.09 -16.27 -0.23
N ALA A 79 13.96 -15.29 -1.13
CA ALA A 79 13.68 -13.91 -0.75
C ALA A 79 12.27 -13.76 -0.15
N ARG A 80 11.28 -14.48 -0.68
CA ARG A 80 9.92 -14.50 -0.11
C ARG A 80 9.91 -15.13 1.29
N SER A 81 10.63 -16.24 1.47
CA SER A 81 10.83 -16.90 2.76
C SER A 81 11.51 -15.97 3.76
N ALA A 82 12.59 -15.28 3.36
CA ALA A 82 13.33 -14.38 4.22
C ALA A 82 12.45 -13.22 4.71
N VAL A 83 11.70 -12.58 3.82
CA VAL A 83 10.77 -11.50 4.17
C VAL A 83 9.67 -11.99 5.12
N ALA A 84 9.10 -13.18 4.87
CA ALA A 84 8.11 -13.78 5.77
C ALA A 84 8.71 -14.07 7.16
N CYS A 85 9.92 -14.64 7.23
CA CYS A 85 10.62 -14.86 8.49
C CYS A 85 10.90 -13.55 9.23
N CYS A 86 11.33 -12.49 8.54
CA CYS A 86 11.54 -11.17 9.14
C CYS A 86 10.25 -10.62 9.76
N PHE A 87 9.12 -10.70 9.04
CA PHE A 87 7.84 -10.27 9.59
C PHE A 87 7.40 -11.12 10.78
N LEU A 88 7.57 -12.45 10.72
CA LEU A 88 7.27 -13.33 11.86
C LEU A 88 8.11 -12.99 13.09
N CYS A 89 9.40 -12.68 12.91
CA CYS A 89 10.27 -12.24 14.00
C CYS A 89 9.81 -10.91 14.61
N LEU A 90 9.47 -9.92 13.78
CA LEU A 90 8.96 -8.63 14.24
C LEU A 90 7.64 -8.76 15.01
N PHE A 91 6.70 -9.55 14.48
CA PHE A 91 5.43 -9.82 15.17
C PHE A 91 5.63 -10.58 16.48
N SER A 92 6.50 -11.59 16.49
CA SER A 92 6.83 -12.35 17.69
C SER A 92 7.47 -11.47 18.76
N PHE A 93 8.36 -10.55 18.36
CA PHE A 93 8.96 -9.57 19.27
C PHE A 93 7.93 -8.59 19.82
N SER A 94 7.04 -8.07 18.97
CA SER A 94 5.95 -7.18 19.37
C SER A 94 5.01 -7.84 20.39
N LEU A 95 4.60 -9.08 20.13
CA LEU A 95 3.75 -9.85 21.04
C LEU A 95 4.46 -10.19 22.35
N TYR A 96 5.76 -10.53 22.30
CA TYR A 96 6.55 -10.78 23.50
C TYR A 96 6.66 -9.53 24.36
N HIS A 97 6.85 -8.35 23.74
CA HIS A 97 6.91 -7.09 24.46
C HIS A 97 5.58 -6.76 25.15
N GLU A 98 4.44 -6.84 24.45
CA GLU A 98 3.11 -6.65 25.07
C GLU A 98 2.83 -7.65 26.20
N GLN A 99 3.20 -8.92 26.01
CA GLN A 99 3.00 -9.94 27.04
C GLN A 99 3.90 -9.69 28.27
N SER A 100 5.11 -9.12 28.07
CA SER A 100 6.00 -8.73 29.16
C SER A 100 5.44 -7.56 29.97
N ASP A 101 4.84 -6.56 29.32
CA ASP A 101 4.20 -5.42 29.98
C ASP A 101 2.93 -5.82 30.75
N MET A 102 2.11 -6.70 30.18
CA MET A 102 0.95 -7.26 30.87
C MET A 102 1.34 -8.05 32.14
N ARG A 103 2.43 -8.82 32.08
CA ARG A 103 2.96 -9.53 33.26
C ARG A 103 3.50 -8.56 34.31
N ARG A 104 4.11 -7.45 33.89
CA ARG A 104 4.62 -6.40 34.78
C ARG A 104 3.48 -5.63 35.47
N ALA A 105 2.42 -5.29 34.74
CA ALA A 105 1.21 -4.65 35.26
C ALA A 105 0.41 -5.54 36.24
N ARG A 106 0.42 -6.86 36.03
CA ARG A 106 -0.18 -7.81 36.99
C ARG A 106 0.58 -7.85 38.32
N ARG A 107 1.91 -7.85 38.28
CA ARG A 107 2.74 -7.86 39.50
C ARG A 107 2.52 -6.60 40.34
N THR A 108 2.50 -5.43 39.72
CA THR A 108 2.25 -4.17 40.44
C THR A 108 0.86 -4.13 41.07
N ARG A 109 -0.19 -4.62 40.39
CA ARG A 109 -1.54 -4.72 40.99
C ARG A 109 -1.59 -5.66 42.20
N VAL A 110 -0.93 -6.82 42.13
CA VAL A 110 -0.89 -7.76 43.27
C VAL A 110 -0.16 -7.14 44.46
N GLU A 111 0.98 -6.50 44.23
CA GLU A 111 1.72 -5.80 45.29
C GLU A 111 0.90 -4.67 45.94
N THR A 112 0.13 -3.91 45.17
CA THR A 112 -0.75 -2.86 45.71
C THR A 112 -1.88 -3.45 46.54
N ILE A 113 -2.52 -4.53 46.09
CA ILE A 113 -3.60 -5.22 46.82
C ILE A 113 -3.07 -5.82 48.14
N GLU A 114 -1.90 -6.45 48.12
CA GLU A 114 -1.28 -6.99 49.33
C GLU A 114 -0.88 -5.91 50.34
N ARG A 115 -0.42 -4.74 49.88
CA ARG A 115 -0.11 -3.61 50.78
C ARG A 115 -1.37 -3.06 51.44
N VAL A 116 -2.45 -2.88 50.68
CA VAL A 116 -3.74 -2.39 51.22
C VAL A 116 -4.29 -3.34 52.29
N ARG A 117 -4.24 -4.66 52.05
CA ARG A 117 -4.70 -5.69 53.00
C ARG A 117 -3.88 -5.80 54.29
N ARG A 118 -2.63 -5.31 54.30
CA ARG A 118 -1.76 -5.35 55.49
C ARG A 118 -1.90 -4.09 56.36
N SER A 119 -2.63 -3.10 55.87
CA SER A 119 -2.93 -1.82 56.55
C SER A 119 -4.36 -1.72 57.08
N GLU A 120 -5.18 -2.76 56.88
CA GLU A 120 -6.43 -3.02 57.64
C GLU A 120 -6.14 -3.95 58.83
#